data_AF-A0A372RMT0-F1
#
_entry.id   AF-A0A372RMT0-F1
#
_cell.length_a   1.000
_cell.length_b   1.000
_cell.length_c   1.000
_cell.angle_alpha   90.00
_cell.angle_beta   90.00
_cell.angle_gamma   90.00
#
_symmetry.space_group_name_H-M   'P 1'
#
loop_
_entity.id
_entity.type
_entity.pdbx_description
1 polymer ?
#
loop_
_entity_poly.entity_id
_entity_poly.type
_entity_poly.pdbx_seq_one_letter_code
_entity_poly.pdbx_strand_id
1 'polypeptide(L)'
;MRYDKYSIELNIVKSIIGSFCGESLLKLSLNVITMDIINGIKEYCPNIFFLHILIVSPEPFRDPIIPLICDLSSLKILHIQTKSFIFDSGTLAKVLGDFLTFVEYLFFDFFIDLLSFQYFTKNCKANLKKWIVIPNDNSLRKDYLSCVNNYQKVHNSLKVLGINKLLTFGWTSEEIEIVDLLKNQGVEVVASEELKYLFDF
;
A
#
# COMPACT_ATOMS: atom_id res chain seq x y z
N MET A 1 -32.67 4.20 -11.91
CA MET A 1 -32.83 2.99 -11.09
C MET A 1 -31.96 1.88 -11.67
N ARG A 2 -30.80 1.60 -11.04
CA ARG A 2 -29.88 0.51 -11.44
C ARG A 2 -29.01 0.07 -10.25
N TYR A 3 -29.57 0.08 -9.04
CA TYR A 3 -28.83 -0.20 -7.78
C TYR A 3 -29.02 -1.63 -7.24
N ASP A 4 -29.94 -2.43 -7.79
CA ASP A 4 -30.35 -3.68 -7.13
C ASP A 4 -29.52 -4.93 -7.49
N LYS A 5 -28.72 -4.89 -8.56
CA LYS A 5 -27.96 -6.08 -8.99
C LYS A 5 -26.63 -6.23 -8.24
N TYR A 6 -25.97 -5.12 -7.91
CA TYR A 6 -24.68 -5.12 -7.19
C TYR A 6 -24.84 -5.23 -5.66
N SER A 7 -25.98 -4.78 -5.10
CA SER A 7 -26.26 -4.88 -3.67
C SER A 7 -26.40 -6.34 -3.21
N ILE A 8 -26.97 -7.21 -4.06
CA ILE A 8 -27.08 -8.65 -3.79
C ILE A 8 -25.70 -9.31 -3.75
N GLU A 9 -24.78 -8.94 -4.65
CA GLU A 9 -23.42 -9.52 -4.71
C GLU A 9 -22.53 -9.04 -3.54
N LEU A 10 -22.68 -7.80 -3.08
CA LEU A 10 -21.89 -7.23 -1.97
C LEU A 10 -22.25 -7.84 -0.60
N ASN A 11 -23.54 -8.07 -0.36
CA ASN A 11 -24.02 -8.72 0.86
C ASN A 11 -23.52 -10.18 0.98
N ILE A 12 -23.28 -10.84 -0.15
CA ILE A 12 -22.74 -12.21 -0.17
C ILE A 12 -21.29 -12.23 0.34
N VAL A 13 -20.43 -11.28 -0.08
CA VAL A 13 -19.02 -11.26 0.37
C VAL A 13 -18.92 -11.09 1.88
N LYS A 14 -19.66 -10.12 2.46
CA LYS A 14 -19.70 -9.95 3.93
C LYS A 14 -20.21 -11.20 4.62
N SER A 15 -21.27 -11.82 4.09
CA SER A 15 -21.87 -13.04 4.67
C SER A 15 -20.90 -14.23 4.61
N ILE A 16 -20.10 -14.36 3.55
CA ILE A 16 -19.07 -15.40 3.42
C ILE A 16 -18.00 -15.20 4.49
N ILE A 17 -17.50 -13.96 4.66
CA ILE A 17 -16.50 -13.63 5.68
C ILE A 17 -17.02 -14.00 7.08
N GLY A 18 -18.26 -13.60 7.40
CA GLY A 18 -18.87 -13.91 8.69
C GLY A 18 -19.13 -15.41 8.92
N SER A 19 -19.46 -16.15 7.86
CA SER A 19 -19.88 -17.56 8.00
C SER A 19 -18.73 -18.57 7.93
N PHE A 20 -17.65 -18.27 7.20
CA PHE A 20 -16.63 -19.26 6.85
C PHE A 20 -15.20 -18.89 7.26
N CYS A 21 -14.92 -17.61 7.54
CA CYS A 21 -13.56 -17.16 7.80
C CYS A 21 -13.27 -17.04 9.30
N GLY A 22 -14.06 -16.21 9.99
CA GLY A 22 -13.90 -15.96 11.42
C GLY A 22 -12.47 -15.52 11.81
N GLU A 23 -12.11 -15.79 13.06
CA GLU A 23 -10.82 -15.41 13.65
C GLU A 23 -9.61 -16.12 13.03
N SER A 24 -9.83 -17.21 12.29
CA SER A 24 -8.79 -18.03 11.67
C SER A 24 -8.26 -17.43 10.36
N LEU A 25 -8.98 -16.47 9.77
CA LEU A 25 -8.56 -15.84 8.53
C LEU A 25 -7.44 -14.82 8.78
N LEU A 26 -6.24 -15.16 8.32
CA LEU A 26 -5.04 -14.33 8.46
C LEU A 26 -4.72 -13.53 7.20
N LYS A 27 -5.16 -13.99 6.03
CA LYS A 27 -4.85 -13.37 4.73
C LYS A 27 -6.10 -13.26 3.87
N LEU A 28 -6.30 -12.11 3.25
CA LEU A 28 -7.42 -11.87 2.36
C LEU A 28 -6.99 -11.04 1.15
N SER A 29 -7.56 -11.37 -0.01
CA SER A 29 -7.37 -10.67 -1.28
C SER A 29 -8.74 -10.32 -1.83
N LEU A 30 -8.98 -9.03 -2.11
CA LEU A 30 -10.28 -8.51 -2.55
C LEU A 30 -10.13 -7.66 -3.80
N ASN A 31 -11.05 -7.84 -4.76
CA ASN A 31 -11.20 -6.98 -5.92
C ASN A 31 -12.48 -6.12 -5.88
N VAL A 32 -13.31 -6.30 -4.86
CA VAL A 32 -14.53 -5.54 -4.58
C VAL A 32 -14.46 -5.10 -3.13
N ILE A 33 -14.47 -3.77 -2.91
CA ILE A 33 -14.26 -3.21 -1.58
C ILE A 33 -15.31 -2.14 -1.33
N THR A 34 -16.02 -2.32 -0.23
CA THR A 34 -17.00 -1.39 0.30
C THR A 34 -16.80 -1.25 1.79
N MET A 35 -17.39 -0.20 2.39
CA MET A 35 -17.37 -0.03 3.84
C MET A 35 -17.92 -1.26 4.57
N ASP A 36 -19.01 -1.86 4.08
CA ASP A 36 -19.63 -3.03 4.71
C ASP A 36 -18.71 -4.25 4.73
N ILE A 37 -17.92 -4.45 3.68
CA ILE A 37 -16.94 -5.53 3.62
C ILE A 37 -15.82 -5.28 4.63
N ILE A 38 -15.25 -4.07 4.68
CA ILE A 38 -14.18 -3.76 5.64
C ILE A 38 -14.69 -3.82 7.09
N ASN A 39 -15.90 -3.34 7.37
CA ASN A 39 -16.53 -3.49 8.68
C ASN A 39 -16.76 -4.97 9.03
N GLY A 40 -17.19 -5.78 8.06
CA GLY A 40 -17.31 -7.22 8.24
C GLY A 40 -15.96 -7.89 8.57
N ILE A 41 -14.87 -7.49 7.90
CA ILE A 41 -13.52 -7.98 8.22
C ILE A 41 -13.14 -7.58 9.65
N LYS A 42 -13.38 -6.33 10.04
CA LYS A 42 -13.09 -5.84 11.38
C LYS A 42 -13.87 -6.60 12.46
N GLU A 43 -15.13 -6.96 12.17
CA GLU A 43 -16.02 -7.67 13.09
C GLU A 43 -15.69 -9.18 13.18
N TYR A 44 -15.51 -9.84 12.04
CA TYR A 44 -15.41 -11.29 11.97
C TYR A 44 -13.98 -11.82 11.89
N CYS A 45 -13.03 -11.02 11.42
CA CYS A 45 -11.64 -11.43 11.17
C CYS A 45 -10.63 -10.53 11.93
N PRO A 46 -10.69 -10.48 13.28
CA PRO A 46 -9.85 -9.59 14.08
C PRO A 46 -8.34 -9.87 13.95
N ASN A 47 -7.96 -11.07 13.51
CA ASN A 47 -6.56 -11.48 13.32
C ASN A 47 -6.06 -11.32 11.88
N ILE A 48 -6.78 -10.57 11.03
CA ILE A 48 -6.35 -10.32 9.66
C ILE A 48 -4.97 -9.65 9.65
N PHE A 49 -3.98 -10.36 9.14
CA PHE A 49 -2.58 -9.96 9.14
C PHE A 49 -2.13 -9.40 7.79
N PHE A 50 -2.73 -9.92 6.71
CA PHE A 50 -2.46 -9.53 5.33
C PHE A 50 -3.75 -9.16 4.62
N LEU A 51 -3.76 -8.00 3.96
CA LEU A 51 -4.83 -7.56 3.09
C LEU A 51 -4.27 -7.12 1.75
N HIS A 52 -4.72 -7.77 0.69
CA HIS A 52 -4.53 -7.33 -0.68
C HIS A 52 -5.82 -6.74 -1.24
N ILE A 53 -5.68 -5.59 -1.90
CA ILE A 53 -6.74 -4.80 -2.47
C ILE A 53 -6.43 -4.57 -3.94
N LEU A 54 -7.26 -5.10 -4.82
CA LEU A 54 -7.24 -4.83 -6.25
C LEU A 54 -8.36 -3.83 -6.62
N ILE A 55 -7.96 -2.62 -7.01
CA ILE A 55 -8.85 -1.57 -7.47
C ILE A 55 -9.08 -1.72 -8.98
N VAL A 56 -10.30 -2.13 -9.35
CA VAL A 56 -10.70 -2.40 -10.75
C VAL A 56 -11.53 -1.28 -11.39
N SER A 57 -12.15 -0.41 -10.60
CA SER A 57 -13.01 0.67 -11.10
C SER A 57 -12.36 2.04 -10.85
N PRO A 58 -12.51 3.01 -11.78
CA PRO A 58 -12.14 4.40 -11.56
C PRO A 58 -13.11 5.11 -10.61
N GLU A 59 -14.24 4.49 -10.26
CA GLU A 59 -15.11 5.03 -9.23
C GLU A 59 -14.30 5.27 -7.96
N PRO A 60 -14.51 6.43 -7.33
CA PRO A 60 -13.60 6.86 -6.30
C PRO A 60 -13.54 5.82 -5.18
N PHE A 61 -12.36 5.25 -4.99
CA PHE A 61 -11.93 4.65 -3.74
C PHE A 61 -11.83 5.80 -2.72
N ARG A 62 -12.98 6.41 -2.39
CA ARG A 62 -13.13 7.59 -1.54
C ARG A 62 -13.46 7.19 -0.12
N ASP A 63 -13.18 8.13 0.76
CA ASP A 63 -13.54 8.14 2.16
C ASP A 63 -14.94 7.59 2.41
N PRO A 64 -15.12 6.73 3.43
CA PRO A 64 -14.18 6.44 4.53
C PRO A 64 -13.50 5.05 4.46
N ILE A 65 -13.39 4.40 3.28
CA ILE A 65 -12.89 3.00 3.20
C ILE A 65 -11.43 2.87 3.69
N ILE A 66 -10.53 3.78 3.29
CA ILE A 66 -9.12 3.70 3.68
C ILE A 66 -8.91 3.89 5.18
N PRO A 67 -9.51 4.91 5.85
CA PRO A 67 -9.49 4.99 7.30
C PRO A 67 -9.93 3.69 7.99
N LEU A 68 -11.00 3.04 7.50
CA LEU A 68 -11.47 1.77 8.06
C LEU A 68 -10.45 0.63 7.90
N ILE A 69 -9.71 0.58 6.80
CA ILE A 69 -8.60 -0.39 6.61
C ILE A 69 -7.46 -0.09 7.58
N CYS A 70 -7.13 1.19 7.78
CA CYS A 70 -6.07 1.60 8.70
C CYS A 70 -6.40 1.32 10.17
N ASP A 71 -7.69 1.21 10.51
CA ASP A 71 -8.19 0.81 11.82
C ASP A 71 -8.07 -0.70 12.12
N LEU A 72 -7.68 -1.52 11.16
CA LEU A 72 -7.48 -2.96 11.36
C LEU A 72 -6.17 -3.18 12.15
N SER A 73 -6.27 -3.29 13.48
CA SER A 73 -5.12 -3.32 14.39
C SER A 73 -4.13 -4.47 14.16
N SER A 74 -4.61 -5.62 13.69
CA SER A 74 -3.77 -6.79 13.38
C SER A 74 -3.12 -6.72 12.00
N LEU A 75 -3.49 -5.76 11.15
CA LEU A 75 -3.02 -5.68 9.78
C LEU A 75 -1.56 -5.21 9.75
N LYS A 76 -0.67 -6.12 9.31
CA LYS A 76 0.77 -5.84 9.19
C LYS A 76 1.23 -5.72 7.76
N ILE A 77 0.54 -6.36 6.82
CA ILE A 77 0.89 -6.33 5.40
C ILE A 77 -0.29 -5.79 4.61
N LEU A 78 -0.06 -4.69 3.89
CA LEU A 78 -1.04 -4.06 3.02
C LEU A 78 -0.47 -4.00 1.61
N HIS A 79 -1.15 -4.65 0.68
CA HIS A 79 -0.85 -4.61 -0.75
C HIS A 79 -2.03 -3.93 -1.45
N ILE A 80 -1.78 -2.81 -2.11
CA ILE A 80 -2.80 -2.10 -2.89
C ILE A 80 -2.33 -2.08 -4.35
N GLN A 81 -3.15 -2.66 -5.21
CA GLN A 81 -2.95 -2.78 -6.64
C GLN A 81 -4.07 -2.04 -7.39
N THR A 82 -3.76 -1.42 -8.52
CA THR A 82 -4.78 -0.88 -9.43
C THR A 82 -4.59 -1.40 -10.85
N LYS A 83 -5.71 -1.69 -11.51
CA LYS A 83 -5.74 -1.92 -12.97
C LYS A 83 -6.28 -0.71 -13.74
N SER A 84 -6.67 0.35 -13.04
CA SER A 84 -7.27 1.53 -13.64
C SER A 84 -6.20 2.60 -13.90
N PHE A 85 -6.07 3.01 -15.17
CA PHE A 85 -5.20 4.11 -15.58
C PHE A 85 -5.75 5.50 -15.19
N ILE A 86 -7.00 5.59 -14.75
CA ILE A 86 -7.69 6.84 -14.38
C ILE A 86 -7.85 6.92 -12.85
N PHE A 87 -7.15 6.06 -12.11
CA PHE A 87 -7.21 6.04 -10.65
C PHE A 87 -6.46 7.23 -10.04
N ASP A 88 -7.12 7.95 -9.13
CA ASP A 88 -6.49 9.04 -8.36
C ASP A 88 -5.60 8.47 -7.25
N SER A 89 -4.42 7.99 -7.64
CA SER A 89 -3.41 7.46 -6.72
C SER A 89 -2.86 8.52 -5.77
N GLY A 90 -2.88 9.79 -6.17
CA GLY A 90 -2.41 10.90 -5.35
C GLY A 90 -3.28 11.11 -4.12
N THR A 91 -4.60 11.13 -4.29
CA THR A 91 -5.54 11.21 -3.16
C THR A 91 -5.42 10.00 -2.24
N LEU A 92 -5.35 8.77 -2.79
CA LEU A 92 -5.13 7.56 -1.99
C LEU A 92 -3.87 7.67 -1.13
N ALA A 93 -2.76 8.08 -1.72
CA ALA A 93 -1.48 8.22 -1.00
C ALA A 93 -1.58 9.25 0.13
N LYS A 94 -2.29 10.36 -0.06
CA LYS A 94 -2.50 11.37 0.99
C LYS A 94 -3.31 10.82 2.14
N VAL A 95 -4.44 10.18 1.87
CA VAL A 95 -5.29 9.56 2.91
C VAL A 95 -4.51 8.48 3.66
N LEU A 96 -3.73 7.63 2.98
CA LEU A 96 -2.86 6.69 3.66
C LEU A 96 -1.79 7.38 4.53
N GLY A 97 -1.27 8.52 4.07
CA GLY A 97 -0.35 9.35 4.87
C GLY A 97 -0.98 9.82 6.18
N ASP A 98 -2.27 10.16 6.15
CA ASP A 98 -2.98 10.68 7.33
C ASP A 98 -3.34 9.57 8.34
N PHE A 99 -3.71 8.38 7.85
CA PHE A 99 -4.36 7.35 8.66
C PHE A 99 -3.52 6.09 8.92
N LEU A 100 -2.51 5.76 8.10
CA LEU A 100 -1.77 4.50 8.23
C LEU A 100 -0.88 4.49 9.49
N THR A 101 -1.08 3.50 10.37
CA THR A 101 -0.42 3.42 11.69
C THR A 101 0.26 2.09 11.99
N PHE A 102 -0.41 0.95 11.79
CA PHE A 102 0.09 -0.36 12.26
C PHE A 102 0.79 -1.21 11.20
N VAL A 103 0.60 -0.89 9.93
CA VAL A 103 1.18 -1.62 8.80
C VAL A 103 2.69 -1.53 8.86
N GLU A 104 3.35 -2.68 8.68
CA GLU A 104 4.80 -2.78 8.64
C GLU A 104 5.28 -2.95 7.21
N TYR A 105 4.53 -3.70 6.37
CA TYR A 105 4.92 -4.03 5.01
C TYR A 105 3.89 -3.43 4.05
N LEU A 106 4.34 -2.53 3.19
CA LEU A 106 3.48 -1.79 2.28
C LEU A 106 3.94 -2.00 0.84
N PHE A 107 2.98 -2.30 -0.05
CA PHE A 107 3.24 -2.32 -1.48
C PHE A 107 2.20 -1.45 -2.21
N PHE A 108 2.70 -0.39 -2.84
CA PHE A 108 1.98 0.37 -3.85
C PHE A 108 2.23 -0.23 -5.23
N ASP A 109 1.37 -1.16 -5.66
CA ASP A 109 1.39 -1.70 -7.02
C ASP A 109 0.63 -0.78 -7.98
N PHE A 110 1.06 0.48 -8.00
CA PHE A 110 0.59 1.56 -8.86
C PHE A 110 1.55 2.75 -8.83
N PHE A 111 1.48 3.59 -9.86
CA PHE A 111 2.27 4.82 -9.94
C PHE A 111 1.67 5.92 -9.05
N ILE A 112 2.51 6.58 -8.26
CA ILE A 112 2.17 7.74 -7.42
C ILE A 112 2.96 8.93 -7.94
N ASP A 113 2.36 10.13 -7.99
CA ASP A 113 3.09 11.36 -8.31
C ASP A 113 3.98 11.84 -7.15
N LEU A 114 5.02 12.62 -7.48
CA LEU A 114 6.04 13.00 -6.50
C LEU A 114 5.46 13.85 -5.35
N LEU A 115 4.52 14.76 -5.64
CA LEU A 115 3.94 15.64 -4.61
C LEU A 115 3.11 14.83 -3.61
N SER A 116 2.31 13.89 -4.09
CA SER A 116 1.51 13.00 -3.23
C SER A 116 2.39 12.01 -2.47
N PHE A 117 3.47 11.50 -3.08
CA PHE A 117 4.45 10.65 -2.40
C PHE A 117 5.22 11.40 -1.31
N GLN A 118 5.62 12.65 -1.57
CA GLN A 118 6.24 13.52 -0.58
C GLN A 118 5.28 13.82 0.58
N TYR A 119 4.00 14.02 0.29
CA TYR A 119 2.98 14.17 1.34
C TYR A 119 2.87 12.90 2.19
N PHE A 120 2.76 11.73 1.55
CA PHE A 120 2.69 10.44 2.25
C PHE A 120 3.87 10.26 3.20
N THR A 121 5.10 10.38 2.69
CA THR A 121 6.33 10.19 3.48
C THR A 121 6.48 11.17 4.64
N LYS A 122 5.94 12.38 4.51
CA LYS A 122 5.99 13.40 5.58
C LYS A 122 4.97 13.16 6.70
N ASN A 123 3.81 12.61 6.38
CA ASN A 123 2.68 12.53 7.31
C ASN A 123 2.45 11.11 7.86
N CYS A 124 2.86 10.07 7.14
CA CYS A 124 2.66 8.69 7.53
C CYS A 124 3.26 8.40 8.90
N LYS A 125 2.45 7.84 9.80
CA LYS A 125 2.87 7.49 11.17
C LYS A 125 3.32 6.03 11.30
N ALA A 126 3.01 5.20 10.30
CA ALA A 126 3.41 3.80 10.29
C ALA A 126 4.93 3.68 10.32
N ASN A 127 5.43 2.67 11.03
CA ASN A 127 6.86 2.33 11.07
C ASN A 127 7.12 1.19 10.08
N LEU A 128 7.20 1.56 8.80
CA LEU A 128 7.38 0.60 7.71
C LEU A 128 8.73 -0.08 7.82
N LYS A 129 8.75 -1.42 7.77
CA LYS A 129 9.95 -2.26 7.73
C LYS A 129 10.29 -2.68 6.31
N LYS A 130 9.28 -2.93 5.47
CA LYS A 130 9.45 -3.26 4.06
C LYS A 130 8.52 -2.40 3.23
N TRP A 131 9.05 -1.76 2.20
CA TRP A 131 8.23 -0.90 1.36
C TRP A 131 8.62 -1.07 -0.11
N ILE A 132 7.62 -1.34 -0.95
CA ILE A 132 7.79 -1.33 -2.40
C ILE A 132 7.12 -0.08 -2.97
N VAL A 133 7.88 0.67 -3.77
CA VAL A 133 7.45 1.90 -4.45
C VAL A 133 7.70 1.79 -5.95
N ILE A 134 6.72 2.26 -6.72
CA ILE A 134 6.82 2.38 -8.18
C ILE A 134 6.72 3.87 -8.55
N PRO A 135 7.86 4.55 -8.82
CA PRO A 135 7.87 5.94 -9.27
C PRO A 135 7.08 6.12 -10.57
N ASN A 136 6.30 7.19 -10.69
CA ASN A 136 5.58 7.51 -11.94
C ASN A 136 6.51 7.89 -13.10
N ASP A 137 7.67 8.45 -12.80
CA ASP A 137 8.68 8.88 -13.74
C ASP A 137 10.07 8.54 -13.19
N ASN A 138 10.86 7.80 -13.98
CA ASN A 138 12.24 7.47 -13.62
C ASN A 138 13.14 8.69 -13.51
N SER A 139 12.86 9.77 -14.25
CA SER A 139 13.65 11.00 -14.19
C SER A 139 13.62 11.63 -12.79
N LEU A 140 12.57 11.35 -12.03
CA LEU A 140 12.33 11.83 -10.67
C LEU A 140 12.72 10.81 -9.59
N ARG A 141 13.25 9.63 -9.96
CA ARG A 141 13.53 8.54 -9.01
C ARG A 141 14.43 9.01 -7.85
N LYS A 142 15.39 9.90 -8.10
CA LYS A 142 16.21 10.54 -7.06
C LYS A 142 15.38 11.29 -6.01
N ASP A 143 14.30 11.93 -6.41
CA ASP A 143 13.43 12.70 -5.52
C ASP A 143 12.57 11.77 -4.66
N TYR A 144 12.10 10.64 -5.22
CA TYR A 144 11.45 9.58 -4.46
C TYR A 144 12.41 8.98 -3.42
N LEU A 145 13.64 8.64 -3.81
CA LEU A 145 14.67 8.14 -2.89
C LEU A 145 14.96 9.15 -1.78
N SER A 146 15.03 10.44 -2.11
CA SER A 146 15.23 11.51 -1.14
C SER A 146 14.09 11.59 -0.12
N CYS A 147 12.85 11.42 -0.57
CA CYS A 147 11.69 11.34 0.32
C CYS A 147 11.78 10.12 1.26
N VAL A 148 12.16 8.95 0.73
CA VAL A 148 12.36 7.74 1.56
C VAL A 148 13.50 7.91 2.57
N ASN A 149 14.60 8.53 2.16
CA ASN A 149 15.73 8.83 3.03
C ASN A 149 15.32 9.74 4.20
N ASN A 150 14.52 10.77 3.93
CA ASN A 150 14.01 11.65 4.98
C ASN A 150 13.01 10.95 5.89
N TYR A 151 12.12 10.12 5.34
CA TYR A 151 11.24 9.26 6.12
C TYR A 151 12.05 8.35 7.06
N GLN A 152 13.11 7.69 6.57
CA GLN A 152 13.93 6.79 7.37
C GLN A 152 14.68 7.53 8.49
N LYS A 153 15.15 8.76 8.27
CA LYS A 153 15.77 9.57 9.34
C LYS A 153 14.83 9.84 10.51
N VAL A 154 13.52 9.91 10.25
CA VAL A 154 12.49 10.17 11.28
C VAL A 154 12.04 8.86 11.93
N HIS A 155 11.73 7.83 11.14
CA HIS A 155 11.11 6.59 11.62
C HIS A 155 12.10 5.52 12.06
N ASN A 156 13.30 5.50 11.46
CA ASN A 156 14.38 4.54 11.72
C ASN A 156 13.92 3.07 11.78
N SER A 157 12.93 2.71 10.97
CA SER A 157 12.27 1.40 11.02
C SER A 157 12.41 0.62 9.71
N LEU A 158 12.65 1.29 8.59
CA LEU A 158 12.79 0.66 7.28
C LEU A 158 14.03 -0.23 7.26
N LYS A 159 13.87 -1.43 6.71
CA LYS A 159 14.93 -2.42 6.53
C LYS A 159 15.13 -2.77 5.07
N VAL A 160 14.05 -2.81 4.29
CA VAL A 160 14.11 -3.13 2.87
C VAL A 160 13.25 -2.17 2.07
N LEU A 161 13.85 -1.54 1.07
CA LEU A 161 13.19 -0.73 0.05
C LEU A 161 13.26 -1.45 -1.29
N GLY A 162 12.12 -1.85 -1.82
CA GLY A 162 11.97 -2.22 -3.21
C GLY A 162 11.62 -0.99 -4.02
N ILE A 163 12.45 -0.64 -5.00
CA ILE A 163 12.13 0.44 -5.92
C ILE A 163 12.31 -0.07 -7.34
N ASN A 164 11.35 0.24 -8.21
CA ASN A 164 11.41 -0.26 -9.57
C ASN A 164 12.65 0.29 -10.27
N LYS A 165 13.56 -0.62 -10.60
CA LYS A 165 14.62 -0.36 -11.55
C LYS A 165 14.05 -0.74 -12.91
N LEU A 166 13.39 0.20 -13.58
CA LEU A 166 13.01 -0.03 -14.97
C LEU A 166 14.28 -0.50 -15.70
N LEU A 167 14.23 -1.76 -16.16
CA LEU A 167 15.38 -2.64 -16.44
C LEU A 167 16.43 -2.05 -17.39
N THR A 168 16.09 -0.95 -18.06
CA THR A 168 16.89 -0.28 -19.08
C THR A 168 17.82 0.80 -18.55
N PHE A 169 17.64 1.32 -17.32
CA PHE A 169 18.45 2.42 -16.80
C PHE A 169 19.17 2.04 -15.50
N GLY A 170 20.50 2.18 -15.52
CA GLY A 170 21.31 2.12 -14.30
C GLY A 170 20.96 3.25 -13.33
N TRP A 171 21.59 3.22 -12.16
CA TRP A 171 21.55 4.33 -11.22
C TRP A 171 22.42 5.49 -11.73
N THR A 172 21.96 6.72 -11.56
CA THR A 172 22.81 7.92 -11.74
C THR A 172 23.74 8.07 -10.54
N SER A 173 24.79 8.89 -10.66
CA SER A 173 25.70 9.19 -9.53
C SER A 173 24.95 9.77 -8.33
N GLU A 174 24.01 10.70 -8.57
CA GLU A 174 23.18 11.30 -7.52
C GLU A 174 22.30 10.25 -6.81
N GLU A 175 21.74 9.30 -7.55
CA GLU A 175 20.93 8.26 -6.94
C GLU A 175 21.78 7.27 -6.13
N ILE A 176 22.99 6.94 -6.61
CA ILE A 176 23.94 6.09 -5.88
C ILE A 176 24.27 6.72 -4.52
N GLU A 177 24.53 8.04 -4.48
CA GLU A 177 24.78 8.74 -3.22
C GLU A 177 23.63 8.58 -2.22
N ILE A 178 22.37 8.74 -2.68
CA ILE A 178 21.20 8.58 -1.81
C ILE A 178 21.02 7.11 -1.37
N VAL A 179 21.26 6.16 -2.27
CA VAL A 179 21.21 4.72 -1.95
C VAL A 179 22.26 4.38 -0.90
N ASP A 180 23.47 4.91 -0.99
CA ASP A 180 24.51 4.67 0.00
C ASP A 180 24.17 5.33 1.36
N LEU A 181 23.52 6.49 1.36
CA LEU A 181 22.96 7.08 2.60
C LEU A 181 21.90 6.18 3.23
N LEU A 182 21.02 5.56 2.43
CA LEU A 182 20.02 4.60 2.91
C LEU A 182 20.67 3.34 3.49
N LYS A 183 21.68 2.78 2.81
CA LYS A 183 22.45 1.62 3.29
C LYS A 183 23.17 1.92 4.60
N ASN A 184 23.75 3.10 4.73
CA ASN A 184 24.40 3.55 5.98
C ASN A 184 23.40 3.68 7.15
N GLN A 185 22.11 3.81 6.86
CA GLN A 185 21.02 3.75 7.85
C GLN A 185 20.45 2.33 8.05
N GLY A 186 21.09 1.31 7.47
CA GLY A 186 20.68 -0.09 7.57
C GLY A 186 19.49 -0.47 6.67
N VAL A 187 19.24 0.30 5.60
CA VAL A 187 18.22 -0.03 4.59
C VAL A 187 18.86 -0.74 3.41
N GLU A 188 18.40 -1.96 3.15
CA GLU A 188 18.72 -2.69 1.92
C GLU A 188 17.85 -2.16 0.78
N VAL A 189 18.48 -1.73 -0.33
CA VAL A 189 17.77 -1.26 -1.53
C VAL A 189 17.91 -2.30 -2.63
N VAL A 190 16.77 -2.85 -3.06
CA VAL A 190 16.69 -3.95 -4.04
C VAL A 190 15.73 -3.59 -5.17
N ALA A 191 15.74 -4.36 -6.26
CA ALA A 191 14.73 -4.22 -7.29
C ALA A 191 13.35 -4.63 -6.76
N SER A 192 12.29 -3.92 -7.15
CA SER A 192 10.94 -4.21 -6.69
C SER A 192 10.49 -5.65 -6.96
N GLU A 193 10.93 -6.22 -8.08
CA GLU A 193 10.67 -7.59 -8.53
C GLU A 193 11.16 -8.62 -7.52
N GLU A 194 12.28 -8.33 -6.85
CA GLU A 194 12.85 -9.20 -5.83
C GLU A 194 12.00 -9.25 -4.57
N LEU A 195 11.04 -8.35 -4.39
CA LEU A 195 10.16 -8.33 -3.21
C LEU A 195 8.72 -8.69 -3.52
N LYS A 196 8.32 -8.81 -4.80
CA LYS A 196 6.94 -9.12 -5.19
C LYS A 196 6.44 -10.42 -4.57
N TYR A 197 7.30 -11.43 -4.45
CA TYR A 197 6.94 -12.71 -3.81
C TYR A 197 6.48 -12.58 -2.34
N LEU A 198 6.83 -11.47 -1.65
CA LEU A 198 6.36 -11.22 -0.28
C LEU A 198 4.87 -10.81 -0.25
N PHE A 199 4.30 -10.49 -1.41
CA PHE A 199 2.95 -9.97 -1.58
C PHE A 199 2.10 -10.83 -2.54
N ASP A 200 2.70 -11.80 -3.22
CA ASP A 200 2.03 -12.80 -4.05
C ASP A 200 1.66 -14.04 -3.19
N PHE A 201 0.36 -14.26 -2.97
CA PHE A 201 -0.19 -15.47 -2.34
C PHE A 201 -1.51 -15.88 -2.99
#